data_AF-A0A662TGN7-F1
#
_entry.id   AF-A0A662TGN7-F1
#
_cell.length_a   1.000
_cell.length_b   1.000
_cell.length_c   1.000
_cell.angle_alpha   90.00
_cell.angle_beta   90.00
_cell.angle_gamma   90.00
#
_symmetry.space_group_name_H-M   'P 1'
#
loop_
_entity.id
_entity.type
_entity.pdbx_description
1 polymer ?
#
loop_
_entity_poly.entity_id
_entity_poly.type
_entity_poly.pdbx_seq_one_letter_code
_entity_poly.pdbx_strand_id
1 'polypeptide(L)'
;MLKVKVRGIFSTALTKILYDNGIHIAEPSRVIAKRLNLECEWSFANTLIIDRADRHGVNIIGPREHVEKILDIIWKCVPTAIVQNRVTIPDKVSIDEFYAVQTICRRIGVKLEKVSRYLTGESEVLNVFFPLEAKIAFDKIRKKVTPTIPFHHYYKSVSNETLFIDLMESSLPQGTLDRYRMNILKTFLAELFKGKETLRMQEIILSGLKISDELCNVSIDIKSLTLNAEINGEIIT
;
A
#
# COMPACT_ATOMS: atom_id res chain seq x y z
N MET A 1 -12.75 5.10 20.10
CA MET A 1 -11.28 4.89 20.05
C MET A 1 -10.93 4.09 18.80
N LEU A 2 -10.02 4.59 17.97
CA LEU A 2 -9.60 3.95 16.73
C LEU A 2 -8.78 2.68 16.98
N LYS A 3 -9.26 1.54 16.47
CA LYS A 3 -8.59 0.24 16.50
C LYS A 3 -8.55 -0.34 15.10
N VAL A 4 -7.35 -0.43 14.52
CA VAL A 4 -7.18 -0.75 13.09
C VAL A 4 -6.65 -2.15 12.87
N LYS A 5 -7.29 -2.88 11.96
CA LYS A 5 -6.76 -4.13 11.40
C LYS A 5 -6.20 -3.85 10.01
N VAL A 6 -4.96 -4.26 9.79
CA VAL A 6 -4.31 -4.12 8.48
C VAL A 6 -4.09 -5.49 7.86
N ARG A 7 -4.43 -5.62 6.57
CA ARG A 7 -4.24 -6.83 5.76
C ARG A 7 -3.71 -6.46 4.37
N GLY A 8 -3.06 -7.44 3.74
CA GLY A 8 -2.59 -7.29 2.37
C GLY A 8 -1.10 -6.99 2.23
N ILE A 9 -0.72 -6.61 1.02
CA ILE A 9 0.64 -6.38 0.52
C ILE A 9 1.32 -5.27 1.32
N PHE A 10 0.60 -4.18 1.57
CA PHE A 10 1.12 -3.01 2.31
C PHE A 10 1.10 -3.17 3.83
N SER A 11 0.65 -4.33 4.33
CA SER A 11 0.30 -4.50 5.74
C SER A 11 1.45 -4.23 6.73
N THR A 12 2.66 -4.68 6.42
CA THR A 12 3.80 -4.49 7.33
C THR A 12 4.19 -3.00 7.42
N ALA A 13 4.26 -2.29 6.30
CA ALA A 13 4.64 -0.88 6.26
C ALA A 13 3.55 0.02 6.88
N LEU A 14 2.29 -0.21 6.53
CA LEU A 14 1.16 0.55 7.09
C LEU A 14 1.00 0.30 8.60
N THR A 15 1.18 -0.94 9.06
CA THR A 15 1.11 -1.21 10.51
C THR A 15 2.22 -0.47 11.25
N LYS A 16 3.45 -0.41 10.70
CA LYS A 16 4.55 0.39 11.28
C LYS A 16 4.18 1.86 11.38
N ILE A 17 3.72 2.46 10.27
CA ILE A 17 3.30 3.87 10.23
C ILE A 17 2.24 4.16 11.31
N LEU A 18 1.20 3.34 11.36
CA LEU A 18 0.08 3.57 12.27
C LEU A 18 0.48 3.38 13.73
N TYR A 19 1.25 2.33 14.02
CA TYR A 19 1.75 2.06 15.37
C TYR A 19 2.70 3.18 15.86
N ASP A 20 3.61 3.64 15.01
CA ASP A 20 4.53 4.76 15.32
C ASP A 20 3.79 6.08 15.58
N ASN A 21 2.58 6.24 15.04
CA ASN A 21 1.72 7.40 15.25
C ASN A 21 0.65 7.16 16.34
N GLY A 22 0.87 6.17 17.21
CA GLY A 22 0.04 5.92 18.40
C GLY A 22 -1.33 5.31 18.10
N ILE A 23 -1.53 4.73 16.91
CA ILE A 23 -2.77 4.01 16.59
C ILE A 23 -2.72 2.59 17.16
N HIS A 24 -3.81 2.20 17.83
CA HIS A 24 -3.95 0.86 18.38
C HIS A 24 -4.14 -0.18 17.25
N ILE A 25 -3.19 -1.12 17.13
CA ILE A 25 -3.23 -2.20 16.15
C ILE A 25 -4.03 -3.38 16.70
N ALA A 26 -5.16 -3.68 16.06
CA ALA A 26 -6.04 -4.79 16.44
C ALA A 26 -5.90 -5.97 15.47
N GLU A 27 -6.03 -7.19 16.00
CA GLU A 27 -5.95 -8.45 15.25
C GLU A 27 -4.71 -8.57 14.32
N PRO A 28 -3.48 -8.23 14.79
CA PRO A 28 -2.28 -8.39 13.98
C PRO A 28 -2.07 -9.87 13.63
N SER A 29 -1.53 -10.16 12.45
CA SER A 29 -1.07 -11.51 12.16
C SER A 29 0.17 -11.84 13.02
N ARG A 30 0.43 -13.12 13.27
CA ARG A 30 1.65 -13.56 14.00
C ARG A 30 2.93 -12.99 13.38
N VAL A 31 2.96 -12.89 12.04
CA VAL A 31 4.09 -12.33 11.28
C VAL A 31 4.26 -10.84 11.57
N ILE A 32 3.18 -10.07 11.55
CA ILE A 32 3.22 -8.62 11.80
C ILE A 32 3.60 -8.34 13.26
N ALA A 33 2.96 -9.04 14.21
CA ALA A 33 3.28 -8.90 15.63
C ALA A 33 4.76 -9.17 15.92
N LYS A 34 5.34 -10.23 15.33
CA LYS A 34 6.77 -10.56 15.46
C LYS A 34 7.68 -9.50 14.83
N ARG A 35 7.37 -9.03 13.60
CA ARG A 35 8.21 -8.03 12.89
C ARG A 35 8.27 -6.69 13.63
N LEU A 36 7.17 -6.31 14.28
CA LEU A 36 7.01 -5.01 14.91
C LEU A 36 7.15 -5.05 16.43
N ASN A 37 7.39 -6.24 17.00
CA ASN A 37 7.40 -6.46 18.44
C ASN A 37 6.17 -5.88 19.14
N LEU A 38 4.98 -6.11 18.57
CA LEU A 38 3.73 -5.57 19.11
C LEU A 38 3.29 -6.35 20.34
N GLU A 39 2.89 -5.62 21.37
CA GLU A 39 2.16 -6.20 22.50
C GLU A 39 0.77 -6.64 22.04
N CYS A 40 0.48 -7.93 22.20
CA CYS A 40 -0.77 -8.51 21.76
C CYS A 40 -1.87 -8.30 22.80
N GLU A 41 -2.52 -7.13 22.77
CA GLU A 41 -3.81 -6.96 23.45
C GLU A 41 -4.95 -7.42 22.54
N TRP A 42 -5.72 -8.40 22.99
CA TRP A 42 -6.82 -8.93 22.19
C TRP A 42 -7.97 -7.93 22.16
N SER A 43 -8.21 -7.33 20.99
CA SER A 43 -9.33 -6.42 20.78
C SER A 43 -9.86 -6.53 19.36
N PHE A 44 -11.16 -6.25 19.20
CA PHE A 44 -11.81 -6.20 17.90
C PHE A 44 -11.51 -4.88 17.20
N ALA A 45 -11.10 -4.97 15.94
CA ALA A 45 -10.91 -3.78 15.11
C ALA A 45 -12.26 -3.18 14.70
N ASN A 46 -12.35 -1.85 14.75
CA ASN A 46 -13.47 -1.08 14.21
C ASN A 46 -13.14 -0.40 12.89
N THR A 47 -11.89 -0.53 12.42
CA THR A 47 -11.44 -0.01 11.14
C THR A 47 -10.57 -1.04 10.43
N LEU A 48 -10.75 -1.21 9.13
CA LEU A 48 -10.00 -2.14 8.28
C LEU A 48 -9.24 -1.39 7.20
N ILE A 49 -7.98 -1.79 7.00
CA ILE A 49 -7.21 -1.48 5.81
C ILE A 49 -6.92 -2.79 5.08
N ILE A 50 -7.29 -2.85 3.80
CA ILE A 50 -7.10 -4.03 2.95
C ILE A 50 -6.69 -3.59 1.54
N ASP A 51 -5.91 -4.43 0.85
CA ASP A 51 -5.56 -4.14 -0.55
C ASP A 51 -6.80 -3.94 -1.43
N ARG A 52 -6.63 -3.09 -2.43
CA ARG A 52 -7.53 -3.03 -3.58
C ARG A 52 -7.43 -4.30 -4.43
N ALA A 53 -8.46 -4.56 -5.23
CA ALA A 53 -8.47 -5.70 -6.15
C ALA A 53 -7.33 -5.66 -7.17
N ASP A 54 -6.96 -4.46 -7.63
CA ASP A 54 -5.81 -4.23 -8.53
C ASP A 54 -4.45 -4.25 -7.83
N ARG A 55 -4.42 -4.39 -6.49
CA ARG A 55 -3.21 -4.41 -5.64
C ARG A 55 -2.35 -3.15 -5.72
N HIS A 56 -2.81 -2.07 -6.35
CA HIS A 56 -2.04 -0.82 -6.49
C HIS A 56 -2.35 0.20 -5.39
N GLY A 57 -3.04 -0.21 -4.33
CA GLY A 57 -3.36 0.62 -3.20
C GLY A 57 -4.23 -0.12 -2.19
N VAL A 58 -4.92 0.62 -1.34
CA VAL A 58 -5.75 0.07 -0.26
C VAL A 58 -7.13 0.70 -0.20
N ASN A 59 -8.08 -0.07 0.34
CA ASN A 59 -9.35 0.43 0.84
C ASN A 59 -9.23 0.59 2.35
N ILE A 60 -9.62 1.75 2.87
CA ILE A 60 -9.73 2.07 4.29
C ILE A 60 -11.22 2.14 4.61
N ILE A 61 -11.67 1.38 5.61
CA ILE A 61 -13.08 1.10 5.87
C ILE A 61 -13.34 1.22 7.36
N GLY A 62 -14.25 2.09 7.77
CA GLY A 62 -14.59 2.28 9.18
C GLY A 62 -15.42 3.55 9.40
N PRO A 63 -15.65 3.93 10.67
CA PRO A 63 -16.23 5.22 11.02
C PRO A 63 -15.47 6.38 10.35
N ARG A 64 -16.18 7.39 9.85
CA ARG A 64 -15.60 8.52 9.12
C ARG A 64 -14.40 9.16 9.83
N GLU A 65 -14.55 9.46 11.12
CA GLU A 65 -13.49 10.04 11.97
C GLU A 65 -12.21 9.20 11.99
N HIS A 66 -12.33 7.88 11.90
CA HIS A 66 -11.20 6.96 11.90
C HIS A 66 -10.51 6.90 10.54
N VAL A 67 -11.30 6.91 9.46
CA VAL A 67 -10.80 6.90 8.09
C VAL A 67 -10.01 8.17 7.79
N GLU A 68 -10.54 9.33 8.16
CA GLU A 68 -9.86 10.63 8.01
C GLU A 68 -8.55 10.66 8.79
N LYS A 69 -8.56 10.24 10.06
CA LYS A 69 -7.34 10.17 10.89
C LYS A 69 -6.26 9.25 10.30
N ILE A 70 -6.64 8.11 9.74
CA ILE A 70 -5.70 7.20 9.06
C ILE A 70 -5.12 7.85 7.82
N LEU A 71 -5.95 8.51 7.01
CA LEU A 71 -5.50 9.19 5.79
C LEU A 71 -4.46 10.28 6.11
N ASP A 72 -4.71 11.10 7.12
CA ASP A 72 -3.78 12.15 7.54
C ASP A 72 -2.41 11.58 7.93
N ILE A 73 -2.40 10.47 8.66
CA ILE A 73 -1.16 9.77 9.03
C ILE A 73 -0.46 9.21 7.80
N ILE A 74 -1.20 8.60 6.86
CA ILE A 74 -0.64 8.07 5.62
C ILE A 74 0.00 9.21 4.81
N TRP A 75 -0.69 10.33 4.62
CA TRP A 75 -0.16 11.47 3.87
C TRP A 75 1.04 12.11 4.54
N LYS A 76 1.09 12.17 5.87
CA LYS A 76 2.27 12.65 6.61
C LYS A 76 3.51 11.80 6.32
N CYS A 77 3.36 10.49 6.16
CA CYS A 77 4.48 9.57 5.93
C CYS A 77 4.75 9.28 4.44
N VAL A 78 3.72 9.34 3.60
CA VAL A 78 3.73 9.01 2.18
C VAL A 78 2.83 10.03 1.44
N PRO A 79 3.33 11.26 1.19
CA PRO A 79 2.53 12.35 0.63
C PRO A 79 2.01 12.09 -0.78
N THR A 80 2.62 11.16 -1.51
CA THR A 80 2.24 10.79 -2.88
C THR A 80 1.07 9.81 -2.95
N ALA A 81 0.48 9.40 -1.83
CA ALA A 81 -0.75 8.61 -1.85
C ALA A 81 -1.93 9.41 -2.42
N ILE A 82 -2.71 8.82 -3.33
CA ILE A 82 -3.78 9.52 -4.05
C ILE A 82 -5.14 8.95 -3.64
N VAL A 83 -6.04 9.80 -3.14
CA VAL A 83 -7.43 9.41 -2.94
C VAL A 83 -8.14 9.38 -4.28
N GLN A 84 -8.68 8.23 -4.68
CA GLN A 84 -9.40 8.09 -5.96
C GLN A 84 -10.91 8.14 -5.80
N ASN A 85 -11.45 7.47 -4.79
CA ASN A 85 -12.89 7.41 -4.54
C ASN A 85 -13.17 7.39 -3.05
N ARG A 86 -14.27 8.04 -2.65
CA ARG A 86 -14.80 8.04 -1.28
C ARG A 86 -16.27 7.71 -1.36
N VAL A 87 -16.71 6.77 -0.52
CA VAL A 87 -18.13 6.46 -0.37
C VAL A 87 -18.51 6.54 1.09
N THR A 88 -19.48 7.40 1.40
CA THR A 88 -20.06 7.55 2.73
C THR A 88 -21.28 6.65 2.85
N ILE A 89 -21.37 5.96 3.98
CA ILE A 89 -22.46 5.05 4.33
C ILE A 89 -23.13 5.64 5.57
N PRO A 90 -24.40 6.05 5.46
CA PRO A 90 -25.13 6.64 6.59
C PRO A 90 -25.41 5.61 7.68
N ASP A 91 -25.54 6.10 8.92
CA ASP A 91 -25.79 5.28 10.13
C ASP A 91 -27.11 4.49 10.07
N LYS A 92 -28.17 5.13 9.57
CA LYS A 92 -29.48 4.51 9.38
C LYS A 92 -29.57 4.01 7.95
N VAL A 93 -29.51 2.69 7.82
CA VAL A 93 -29.65 1.98 6.54
C VAL A 93 -31.05 1.37 6.50
N SER A 94 -31.99 2.03 5.83
CA SER A 94 -33.23 1.39 5.35
C SER A 94 -32.91 0.15 4.49
N ILE A 95 -33.88 -0.75 4.30
CA ILE A 95 -33.69 -1.96 3.46
C ILE A 95 -33.17 -1.60 2.05
N ASP A 96 -33.62 -0.47 1.49
CA ASP A 96 -33.17 0.02 0.19
C ASP A 96 -31.71 0.51 0.22
N GLU A 97 -31.28 1.15 1.31
CA GLU A 97 -29.89 1.57 1.50
C GLU A 97 -28.95 0.37 1.71
N PHE A 98 -29.43 -0.76 2.23
CA PHE A 98 -28.62 -1.98 2.37
C PHE A 98 -28.21 -2.54 1.00
N TYR A 99 -29.12 -2.55 0.03
CA TYR A 99 -28.82 -2.92 -1.36
C TYR A 99 -27.89 -1.91 -2.03
N ALA A 100 -28.02 -0.62 -1.70
CA ALA A 100 -27.08 0.41 -2.16
C ALA A 100 -25.67 0.17 -1.63
N VAL A 101 -25.54 -0.14 -0.32
CA VAL A 101 -24.25 -0.50 0.31
C VAL A 101 -23.66 -1.76 -0.33
N GLN A 102 -24.45 -2.80 -0.58
CA GLN A 102 -23.97 -3.98 -1.32
C GLN A 102 -23.45 -3.64 -2.73
N THR A 103 -24.16 -2.76 -3.43
CA THR A 103 -23.81 -2.35 -4.80
C THR A 103 -22.52 -1.53 -4.80
N ILE A 104 -22.38 -0.62 -3.82
CA ILE A 104 -21.15 0.14 -3.57
C ILE A 104 -20.00 -0.82 -3.27
N CYS A 105 -20.16 -1.74 -2.31
CA CYS A 105 -19.18 -2.73 -1.94
C CYS A 105 -18.72 -3.55 -3.16
N ARG A 106 -19.66 -4.01 -4.00
CA ARG A 106 -19.33 -4.69 -5.26
C ARG A 106 -18.50 -3.81 -6.20
N ARG A 107 -18.86 -2.53 -6.39
CA ARG A 107 -18.13 -1.59 -7.26
C ARG A 107 -16.69 -1.35 -6.80
N ILE A 108 -16.46 -1.22 -5.50
CA ILE A 108 -15.12 -1.03 -4.93
C ILE A 108 -14.32 -2.34 -4.79
N GLY A 109 -14.90 -3.47 -5.21
CA GLY A 109 -14.24 -4.77 -5.17
C GLY A 109 -14.14 -5.38 -3.76
N VAL A 110 -15.02 -4.98 -2.84
CA VAL A 110 -15.03 -5.45 -1.45
C VAL A 110 -16.31 -6.23 -1.17
N LYS A 111 -16.18 -7.44 -0.63
CA LYS A 111 -17.37 -8.23 -0.24
C LYS A 111 -17.96 -7.72 1.06
N LEU A 112 -19.28 -7.47 1.08
CA LEU A 112 -19.97 -6.93 2.25
C LEU A 112 -19.78 -7.80 3.49
N GLU A 113 -19.79 -9.14 3.36
CA GLU A 113 -19.60 -10.03 4.52
C GLU A 113 -18.25 -9.87 5.22
N LYS A 114 -17.23 -9.38 4.49
CA LYS A 114 -15.89 -9.14 5.06
C LYS A 114 -15.79 -7.82 5.81
N VAL A 115 -16.72 -6.89 5.55
CA VAL A 115 -16.59 -5.50 6.00
C VAL A 115 -17.76 -4.96 6.80
N SER A 116 -18.88 -5.67 6.83
CA SER A 116 -20.08 -5.31 7.59
C SER A 116 -19.79 -4.89 9.03
N ARG A 117 -18.86 -5.57 9.71
CA ARG A 117 -18.49 -5.25 11.10
C ARG A 117 -17.78 -3.91 11.30
N TYR A 118 -17.26 -3.27 10.25
CA TYR A 118 -16.62 -1.95 10.32
C TYR A 118 -17.57 -0.83 9.87
N LEU A 119 -18.75 -1.19 9.36
CA LEU A 119 -19.77 -0.26 8.87
C LEU A 119 -20.81 -0.01 9.96
N THR A 120 -20.37 0.60 11.05
CA THR A 120 -21.21 0.94 12.21
C THR A 120 -21.29 2.45 12.34
N GLY A 121 -22.48 3.04 12.45
CA GLY A 121 -22.58 4.50 12.43
C GLY A 121 -22.38 5.07 11.02
N GLU A 122 -22.15 6.39 10.95
CA GLU A 122 -21.65 7.03 9.74
C GLU A 122 -20.24 6.50 9.43
N SER A 123 -20.16 5.70 8.38
CA SER A 123 -18.95 4.98 7.97
C SER A 123 -18.52 5.40 6.58
N GLU A 124 -17.26 5.17 6.26
CA GLU A 124 -16.72 5.46 4.95
C GLU A 124 -15.92 4.28 4.41
N VAL A 125 -15.94 4.18 3.09
CA VAL A 125 -14.97 3.42 2.33
C VAL A 125 -14.16 4.38 1.48
N LEU A 126 -12.88 4.49 1.82
CA LEU A 126 -11.93 5.34 1.13
C LEU A 126 -10.97 4.48 0.31
N ASN A 127 -10.91 4.76 -0.99
CA ASN A 127 -10.00 4.11 -1.91
C ASN A 127 -8.77 4.99 -2.12
N VAL A 128 -7.61 4.45 -1.74
CA VAL A 128 -6.32 5.14 -1.85
C VAL A 128 -5.45 4.37 -2.83
N PHE A 129 -5.01 5.04 -3.89
CA PHE A 129 -4.02 4.56 -4.84
C PHE A 129 -2.61 4.93 -4.36
N PHE A 130 -1.68 4.00 -4.52
CA PHE A 130 -0.28 4.22 -4.22
C PHE A 130 0.53 4.22 -5.52
N PRO A 131 0.99 5.37 -6.03
CA PRO A 131 1.89 5.41 -7.17
C PRO A 131 3.25 4.78 -6.83
N LEU A 132 4.16 4.73 -7.79
CA LEU A 132 5.44 4.03 -7.64
C LEU A 132 6.28 4.61 -6.48
N GLU A 133 6.30 5.93 -6.35
CA GLU A 133 6.96 6.68 -5.29
C GLU A 133 6.45 6.25 -3.91
N ALA A 134 5.13 6.11 -3.79
CA ALA A 134 4.50 5.63 -2.56
C ALA A 134 4.90 4.18 -2.25
N LYS A 135 4.92 3.30 -3.25
CA LYS A 135 5.36 1.90 -3.10
C LYS A 135 6.82 1.82 -2.64
N ILE A 136 7.70 2.64 -3.21
CA ILE A 136 9.11 2.74 -2.79
C ILE A 136 9.22 3.28 -1.36
N ALA A 137 8.40 4.27 -0.97
CA ALA A 137 8.35 4.76 0.40
C ALA A 137 7.92 3.64 1.38
N PHE A 138 6.91 2.85 1.02
CA PHE A 138 6.50 1.70 1.82
C PHE A 138 7.60 0.62 1.91
N ASP A 139 8.36 0.36 0.83
CA ASP A 139 9.53 -0.54 0.89
C ASP A 139 10.57 -0.05 1.91
N LYS A 140 10.87 1.26 1.89
CA LYS A 140 11.81 1.89 2.85
C LYS A 140 11.33 1.74 4.30
N ILE A 141 10.04 1.93 4.54
CA ILE A 141 9.44 1.78 5.88
C ILE A 141 9.48 0.31 6.31
N ARG A 142 9.10 -0.61 5.43
CA ARG A 142 9.13 -2.06 5.68
C ARG A 142 10.54 -2.55 6.00
N LYS A 143 11.56 -2.02 5.31
CA LYS A 143 12.99 -2.34 5.52
C LYS A 143 13.46 -2.06 6.95
N LYS A 144 12.83 -1.13 7.67
CA LYS A 144 13.17 -0.81 9.07
C LYS A 144 12.87 -1.96 10.04
N VAL A 145 11.99 -2.91 9.66
CA VAL A 145 11.47 -3.94 10.56
C VAL A 145 11.60 -5.35 10.00
N THR A 146 11.88 -5.50 8.70
CA THR A 146 12.15 -6.79 8.07
C THR A 146 13.00 -6.59 6.82
N PRO A 147 13.91 -7.53 6.48
CA PRO A 147 14.61 -7.49 5.20
C PRO A 147 13.63 -7.33 4.04
N THR A 148 13.90 -6.37 3.17
CA THR A 148 13.01 -5.99 2.08
C THR A 148 13.82 -5.72 0.83
N ILE A 149 13.47 -6.39 -0.28
CA ILE A 149 14.10 -6.12 -1.57
C ILE A 149 13.60 -4.78 -2.14
N PRO A 150 14.40 -4.11 -2.99
CA PRO A 150 13.91 -2.97 -3.79
C PRO A 150 12.68 -3.36 -4.62
N PHE A 151 11.72 -2.44 -4.72
CA PHE A 151 10.49 -2.58 -5.50
C PHE A 151 9.57 -3.74 -5.05
N HIS A 152 9.68 -4.20 -3.79
CA HIS A 152 8.86 -5.27 -3.24
C HIS A 152 7.36 -5.01 -3.48
N HIS A 153 6.86 -3.84 -3.08
CA HIS A 153 5.44 -3.54 -3.25
C HIS A 153 5.05 -3.46 -4.74
N TYR A 154 5.91 -2.92 -5.61
CA TYR A 154 5.65 -2.89 -7.05
C TYR A 154 5.48 -4.30 -7.63
N TYR A 155 6.43 -5.20 -7.36
CA TYR A 155 6.34 -6.58 -7.86
C TYR A 155 5.12 -7.32 -7.31
N LYS A 156 4.81 -7.14 -6.02
CA LYS A 156 3.60 -7.74 -5.43
C LYS A 156 2.30 -7.15 -5.98
N SER A 157 2.32 -5.92 -6.50
CA SER A 157 1.16 -5.35 -7.20
C SER A 157 0.97 -5.95 -8.59
N VAL A 158 2.04 -6.15 -9.36
CA VAL A 158 1.95 -6.55 -10.78
C VAL A 158 1.99 -8.06 -11.01
N SER A 159 2.58 -8.85 -10.11
CA SER A 159 2.74 -10.30 -10.27
C SER A 159 1.84 -11.09 -9.34
N ASN A 160 1.24 -12.18 -9.85
CA ASN A 160 0.58 -13.19 -9.03
C ASN A 160 1.57 -14.15 -8.37
N GLU A 161 2.72 -14.37 -9.01
CA GLU A 161 3.78 -15.24 -8.53
C GLU A 161 4.75 -14.43 -7.67
N THR A 162 4.47 -14.38 -6.37
CA THR A 162 5.24 -13.58 -5.40
C THR A 162 6.14 -14.41 -4.50
N LEU A 163 6.10 -15.75 -4.61
CA LEU A 163 6.90 -16.67 -3.80
C LEU A 163 8.40 -16.38 -3.90
N PHE A 164 8.87 -16.05 -5.10
CA PHE A 164 10.27 -15.71 -5.32
C PHE A 164 10.70 -14.46 -4.56
N ILE A 165 9.83 -13.44 -4.46
CA ILE A 165 10.09 -12.22 -3.68
C ILE A 165 10.28 -12.59 -2.21
N ASP A 166 9.38 -13.42 -1.66
CA ASP A 166 9.44 -13.82 -0.26
C ASP A 166 10.67 -14.71 0.03
N LEU A 167 11.07 -15.57 -0.92
CA LEU A 167 12.29 -16.38 -0.83
C LEU A 167 13.55 -15.52 -0.87
N MET A 168 13.58 -14.51 -1.75
CA MET A 168 14.68 -13.56 -1.81
C MET A 168 14.82 -12.82 -0.48
N GLU A 169 13.71 -12.37 0.11
CA GLU A 169 13.72 -11.68 1.40
C GLU A 169 14.10 -12.56 2.58
N SER A 170 13.67 -13.82 2.63
CA SER A 170 14.07 -14.75 3.70
C SER A 170 15.56 -15.07 3.66
N SER A 171 16.17 -14.96 2.47
CA SER A 171 17.60 -15.17 2.24
C SER A 171 18.45 -13.92 2.50
N LEU A 172 17.83 -12.78 2.82
CA LEU A 172 18.51 -11.55 3.24
C LEU A 172 18.78 -11.59 4.76
N PRO A 173 20.04 -11.56 5.22
CA PRO A 173 20.37 -11.30 6.62
C PRO A 173 19.88 -9.91 7.00
N GLN A 174 19.55 -9.71 8.28
CA GLN A 174 19.39 -8.36 8.81
C GLN A 174 20.69 -7.57 8.59
N GLY A 175 20.63 -6.47 7.84
CA GLY A 175 21.74 -5.51 7.74
C GLY A 175 22.18 -5.11 6.34
N THR A 176 22.30 -6.01 5.35
CA THR A 176 22.87 -5.60 4.04
C THR A 176 22.46 -6.50 2.87
N LEU A 177 22.11 -5.89 1.74
CA LEU A 177 22.07 -6.55 0.43
C LEU A 177 23.52 -6.77 -0.05
N ASP A 178 24.15 -7.89 0.30
CA ASP A 178 25.47 -8.23 -0.24
C ASP A 178 25.49 -8.24 -1.78
N ARG A 179 26.67 -7.92 -2.34
CA ARG A 179 26.94 -7.83 -3.79
C ARG A 179 26.41 -9.03 -4.60
N TYR A 180 26.56 -10.25 -4.09
CA TYR A 180 26.10 -11.47 -4.76
C TYR A 180 24.56 -11.51 -4.90
N ARG A 181 23.85 -11.03 -3.87
CA ARG A 181 22.37 -10.97 -3.86
C ARG A 181 21.85 -9.90 -4.81
N MET A 182 22.57 -8.78 -4.91
CA MET A 182 22.26 -7.72 -5.88
C MET A 182 22.42 -8.21 -7.33
N ASN A 183 23.40 -9.08 -7.59
CA ASN A 183 23.55 -9.70 -8.91
C ASN A 183 22.41 -10.67 -9.21
N ILE A 184 21.98 -11.51 -8.25
CA ILE A 184 20.80 -12.38 -8.42
C ILE A 184 19.56 -11.54 -8.71
N LEU A 185 19.34 -10.47 -7.95
CA LEU A 185 18.24 -9.55 -8.20
C LEU A 185 18.36 -8.96 -9.61
N LYS A 186 19.50 -8.39 -10.00
CA LYS A 186 19.73 -7.82 -11.34
C LYS A 186 19.48 -8.83 -12.46
N THR A 187 19.95 -10.07 -12.32
CA THR A 187 19.69 -11.14 -13.30
C THR A 187 18.21 -11.47 -13.37
N PHE A 188 17.53 -11.59 -12.24
CA PHE A 188 16.09 -11.81 -12.20
C PHE A 188 15.30 -10.65 -12.83
N LEU A 189 15.70 -9.40 -12.56
CA LEU A 189 15.12 -8.23 -13.21
C LEU A 189 15.33 -8.30 -14.72
N ALA A 190 16.56 -8.57 -15.16
CA ALA A 190 16.87 -8.71 -16.57
C ALA A 190 16.04 -9.82 -17.25
N GLU A 191 15.80 -10.96 -16.59
CA GLU A 191 14.97 -12.06 -17.10
C GLU A 191 13.47 -11.71 -17.12
N LEU A 192 12.92 -11.09 -16.07
CA LEU A 192 11.53 -10.60 -16.04
C LEU A 192 11.24 -9.57 -17.15
N PHE A 193 12.25 -8.79 -17.52
CA PHE A 193 12.15 -7.76 -18.55
C PHE A 193 12.73 -8.19 -19.90
N LYS A 194 13.17 -9.46 -20.04
CA LYS A 194 13.75 -10.00 -21.28
C LYS A 194 12.67 -10.12 -22.35
N GLY A 195 12.94 -9.58 -23.54
CA GLY A 195 11.96 -9.54 -24.64
C GLY A 195 10.94 -8.40 -24.56
N LYS A 196 10.99 -7.55 -23.51
CA LYS A 196 10.26 -6.28 -23.47
C LYS A 196 11.17 -5.17 -24.01
N GLU A 197 11.46 -5.20 -25.31
CA GLU A 197 12.35 -4.23 -26.00
C GLU A 197 11.90 -2.76 -25.85
N THR A 198 10.65 -2.56 -25.45
CA THR A 198 10.14 -1.29 -24.94
C THR A 198 8.99 -1.65 -24.00
N LEU A 199 9.18 -1.49 -22.69
CA LEU A 199 8.02 -1.16 -21.87
C LEU A 199 7.53 0.19 -22.39
N ARG A 200 6.50 0.19 -23.25
CA ARG A 200 5.68 1.39 -23.41
C ARG A 200 5.23 1.73 -22.00
N MET A 201 5.67 2.88 -21.51
CA MET A 201 5.33 3.51 -20.23
C MET A 201 3.82 3.81 -20.09
N GLN A 202 2.94 3.06 -20.75
CA GLN A 202 1.49 3.15 -20.64
C GLN A 202 0.96 2.24 -19.54
N GLU A 203 1.77 1.33 -18.98
CA GLU A 203 1.38 0.51 -17.81
C GLU A 203 2.13 0.88 -16.52
N ILE A 204 3.20 1.68 -16.63
CA ILE A 204 3.57 2.63 -15.57
C ILE A 204 2.92 3.94 -15.99
N ILE A 205 1.60 4.03 -15.84
CA ILE A 205 0.95 5.33 -15.72
C ILE A 205 1.53 5.93 -14.44
N LEU A 206 2.64 6.66 -14.57
CA LEU A 206 2.69 7.97 -13.97
C LEU A 206 1.48 8.68 -14.55
N SER A 207 0.37 8.62 -13.81
CA SER A 207 -0.66 9.63 -14.05
C SER A 207 0.07 10.89 -13.68
N GLY A 208 0.55 11.63 -14.69
CA GLY A 208 1.42 12.79 -14.54
C GLY A 208 1.03 13.52 -13.27
N LEU A 209 1.95 13.54 -12.31
CA LEU A 209 1.63 14.09 -11.01
C LEU A 209 1.62 15.61 -11.21
N LYS A 210 0.43 16.20 -11.33
CA LYS A 210 0.29 17.66 -11.45
C LYS A 210 0.62 18.25 -10.09
N ILE A 211 1.89 18.56 -9.88
CA ILE A 211 2.35 19.33 -8.74
C ILE A 211 2.36 20.77 -9.26
N SER A 212 1.45 21.62 -8.75
CA SER A 212 1.40 23.05 -9.08
C SER A 212 1.50 23.37 -10.58
N ASP A 213 0.49 22.94 -11.36
CA ASP A 213 0.38 23.14 -12.81
C ASP A 213 1.50 22.58 -13.71
N GLU A 214 2.51 21.92 -13.16
CA GLU A 214 3.65 21.38 -13.90
C GLU A 214 3.58 19.85 -14.04
N LEU A 215 4.06 19.34 -15.18
CA LEU A 215 4.12 17.91 -15.49
C LEU A 215 5.48 17.35 -15.03
N CYS A 216 5.43 16.47 -14.02
CA CYS A 216 6.60 15.73 -13.57
C CYS A 216 6.67 14.34 -14.24
N ASN A 217 7.72 14.12 -15.04
CA ASN A 217 8.12 12.83 -15.57
C ASN A 217 9.05 12.15 -14.57
N VAL A 218 8.84 10.87 -14.28
CA VAL A 218 9.68 10.11 -13.35
C VAL A 218 10.29 8.92 -14.06
N SER A 219 11.60 8.74 -13.94
CA SER A 219 12.34 7.60 -14.46
C SER A 219 13.08 6.89 -13.32
N ILE A 220 13.37 5.61 -13.51
CA ILE A 220 14.14 4.82 -12.54
C ILE A 220 15.37 4.28 -13.23
N ASP A 221 16.54 4.59 -12.68
CA ASP A 221 17.78 3.95 -13.08
C ASP A 221 17.89 2.59 -12.34
N ILE A 222 17.88 1.51 -13.11
CA ILE A 222 17.91 0.14 -12.58
C ILE A 222 19.31 -0.24 -12.05
N LYS A 223 20.38 0.41 -12.51
CA LYS A 223 21.75 0.15 -12.04
C LYS A 223 21.99 0.73 -10.66
N SER A 224 21.49 1.94 -10.41
CA SER A 224 21.63 2.67 -9.14
C SER A 224 20.42 2.50 -8.20
N LEU A 225 19.27 2.06 -8.72
CA LEU A 225 17.97 2.05 -8.05
C LEU A 225 17.53 3.45 -7.59
N THR A 226 17.95 4.49 -8.31
CA THR A 226 17.55 5.88 -8.05
C THR A 226 16.33 6.25 -8.89
N LEU A 227 15.47 7.06 -8.29
CA LEU A 227 14.31 7.64 -8.94
C LEU A 227 14.72 9.05 -9.35
N ASN A 228 14.64 9.35 -10.64
CA ASN A 228 14.92 10.67 -11.19
C ASN A 228 13.57 11.30 -11.56
N ALA A 229 13.29 12.48 -11.04
CA ALA A 229 12.15 13.27 -11.47
C ALA A 229 12.62 14.32 -12.47
N GLU A 230 11.84 14.61 -13.47
CA GLU A 230 12.07 15.63 -14.48
C GLU A 230 10.82 16.50 -14.57
N ILE A 231 10.96 17.81 -14.35
CA ILE A 231 9.86 18.77 -14.50
C ILE A 231 10.19 19.66 -15.69
N ASN A 232 9.34 19.66 -16.72
CA ASN A 232 9.51 20.50 -17.92
C ASN A 232 10.89 20.43 -18.60
N GLY A 233 11.62 19.30 -18.51
CA GLY A 233 12.97 19.17 -19.07
C GLY A 233 14.11 19.24 -18.05
N GLU A 234 13.84 19.62 -16.80
CA GLU A 234 14.86 19.78 -15.75
C GLU A 234 14.84 18.62 -14.75
N ILE A 235 15.99 17.97 -14.56
CA ILE A 235 16.16 16.86 -13.62
C ILE A 235 16.21 17.40 -12.19
N ILE A 236 15.27 16.95 -11.36
CA ILE A 236 15.25 17.17 -9.92
C ILE A 236 15.76 15.88 -9.25
N THR A 237 16.86 16.01 -8.51
CA THR A 237 17.54 14.90 -7.81
C THR A 237 16.99 14.69 -6.40
#